data_AF-A0A533VYJ7-F1
#
_entry.id   AF-A0A533VYJ7-F1
#
_cell.length_a   1.000
_cell.length_b   1.000
_cell.length_c   1.000
_cell.angle_alpha   90.00
_cell.angle_beta   90.00
_cell.angle_gamma   90.00
#
_symmetry.space_group_name_H-M   'P 1'
#
loop_
_entity.id
_entity.type
_entity.pdbx_description
1 polymer ?
#
loop_
_entity_poly.entity_id
_entity_poly.type
_entity_poly.pdbx_seq_one_letter_code
_entity_poly.pdbx_strand_id
1 'polypeptide(L)' 'MDRIRRISQTLLQRYPDRFTTDFEKNKEVLSELTIISSKTLRNHIAGSITKTLKAAAGEKEVIAPEAQVVQ' A
#
# COMPACT_ATOMS: atom_id res chain seq x y z
N MET A 1 -4.05 12.94 -13.39
CA MET A 1 -3.53 11.87 -12.50
C MET A 1 -4.20 11.98 -11.14
N ASP A 2 -5.00 10.99 -10.76
CA ASP A 2 -5.65 10.95 -9.45
C ASP A 2 -4.63 10.93 -8.31
N ARG A 3 -4.74 11.88 -7.38
CA ARG A 3 -3.83 12.01 -6.23
C ARG A 3 -3.74 10.72 -5.41
N ILE A 4 -4.87 10.02 -5.31
CA ILE A 4 -4.99 8.72 -4.64
C ILE A 4 -4.10 7.68 -5.31
N ARG A 5 -4.19 7.53 -6.64
CA ARG A 5 -3.39 6.56 -7.40
C ARG A 5 -1.90 6.85 -7.27
N ARG A 6 -1.51 8.13 -7.26
CA ARG A 6 -0.11 8.54 -7.04
C ARG A 6 0.38 8.16 -5.65
N ILE A 7 -0.39 8.46 -4.61
CA ILE A 7 -0.04 8.12 -3.21
C ILE A 7 0.04 6.59 -3.05
N SER A 8 -0.94 5.85 -3.57
CA SER A 8 -0.94 4.39 -3.56
C SER A 8 0.33 3.83 -4.21
N GLN A 9 0.73 4.36 -5.36
CA GLN A 9 1.94 3.91 -6.07
C GLN A 9 3.22 4.25 -5.30
N THR A 10 3.31 5.44 -4.70
CA THR A 10 4.45 5.80 -3.83
C THR A 10 4.55 4.89 -2.61
N LEU A 11 3.42 4.58 -1.97
CA LEU A 11 3.38 3.67 -0.82
C LEU A 11 3.79 2.25 -1.20
N LEU A 12 3.29 1.74 -2.32
CA LEU A 12 3.70 0.45 -2.87
C LEU A 12 5.19 0.40 -3.21
N GLN A 13 5.77 1.48 -3.74
CA GLN A 13 7.21 1.52 -4.01
C GLN A 13 8.06 1.58 -2.74
N ARG A 14 7.58 2.26 -1.70
CA ARG A 14 8.32 2.41 -0.44
C ARG A 14 8.15 1.23 0.50
N TYR A 15 6.99 0.58 0.51
CA TYR A 15 6.65 -0.54 1.39
C TYR A 15 5.92 -1.67 0.63
N PRO A 16 6.50 -2.20 -0.45
CA PRO A 16 5.85 -3.24 -1.28
C PRO A 16 5.43 -4.46 -0.45
N ASP A 17 6.25 -4.75 0.54
CA ASP A 17 6.16 -5.79 1.56
C ASP A 17 4.97 -5.80 2.50
N ARG A 18 4.55 -4.61 2.88
CA ARG A 18 3.57 -4.45 3.94
C ARG A 18 2.17 -4.55 3.36
N PHE A 19 2.02 -4.46 2.04
CA PHE A 19 0.74 -4.51 1.37
C PHE A 19 0.49 -5.89 0.77
N THR A 20 -0.76 -6.34 0.89
CA THR A 20 -1.22 -7.64 0.41
C THR A 20 -2.51 -7.47 -0.41
N THR A 21 -3.05 -8.56 -0.95
CA THR A 21 -4.37 -8.57 -1.60
C THR A 21 -5.55 -8.43 -0.62
N ASP A 22 -5.28 -8.40 0.68
CA ASP A 22 -6.28 -8.20 1.75
C ASP A 22 -6.51 -6.72 2.08
N PHE A 23 -7.78 -6.31 1.98
CA PHE A 23 -8.20 -4.93 2.23
C PHE A 23 -8.06 -4.51 3.69
N GLU A 24 -8.40 -5.39 4.65
CA GLU A 24 -8.31 -5.07 6.08
C GLU A 24 -6.86 -4.90 6.52
N LYS A 25 -5.96 -5.79 6.10
CA LYS A 25 -4.53 -5.70 6.38
C LYS A 25 -3.93 -4.40 5.82
N ASN A 26 -4.29 -4.06 4.58
CA ASN A 26 -3.85 -2.81 3.95
C ASN A 26 -4.33 -1.56 4.72
N LYS A 27 -5.52 -1.61 5.33
CA LYS A 27 -6.05 -0.51 6.15
C LYS A 27 -5.28 -0.32 7.44
N GLU A 28 -4.96 -1.40 8.14
CA GLU A 28 -4.13 -1.35 9.37
C GLU A 28 -2.75 -0.79 9.05
N VAL A 29 -2.11 -1.33 8.02
CA VAL A 29 -0.79 -0.89 7.55
C VAL A 29 -0.81 0.59 7.15
N LEU A 30 -1.84 1.05 6.45
CA LEU A 30 -2.00 2.49 6.15
C LEU A 30 -2.16 3.33 7.41
N SER A 31 -2.83 2.82 8.44
CA SER A 31 -3.02 3.53 9.70
C SER A 31 -1.74 3.62 10.52
N GLU A 32 -0.85 2.62 10.44
CA GLU A 32 0.47 2.65 11.05
C GLU A 32 1.44 3.55 10.28
N LEU A 33 1.47 3.42 8.94
CA LEU A 33 2.46 4.09 8.10
C LEU A 33 2.10 5.56 7.81
N THR A 34 0.82 5.92 7.85
CA THR A 34 0.36 7.26 7.46
C THR A 34 -0.74 7.81 8.35
N ILE A 35 -0.60 9.08 8.75
CA ILE A 35 -1.63 9.82 9.47
C ILE A 35 -2.63 10.37 8.44
N ILE A 36 -3.54 9.50 7.97
CA ILE A 36 -4.64 9.93 7.09
C ILE A 36 -5.83 10.36 7.93
N SER A 37 -6.10 11.66 7.94
CA SER A 37 -7.18 12.28 8.70
C SER A 37 -8.59 11.87 8.23
N SER A 38 -8.74 11.52 6.94
CA SER A 38 -10.04 11.17 6.35
C SER A 38 -10.22 9.66 6.15
N LYS A 39 -11.26 9.10 6.77
CA LYS A 39 -11.66 7.69 6.63
C LYS A 39 -11.90 7.30 5.17
N THR A 40 -12.58 8.15 4.41
CA THR A 40 -12.89 7.91 2.98
C THR A 40 -11.61 7.84 2.15
N LEU A 41 -10.67 8.77 2.38
CA LEU A 41 -9.40 8.78 1.66
C LEU A 41 -8.59 7.50 1.93
N ARG A 42 -8.52 7.07 3.20
CA ARG A 42 -7.84 5.82 3.59
C ARG A 42 -8.44 4.61 2.86
N ASN A 43 -9.77 4.53 2.82
CA ASN A 43 -10.46 3.43 2.14
C ASN A 43 -10.19 3.43 0.63
N HIS A 44 -10.17 4.61 -0.01
CA HIS A 44 -9.87 4.71 -1.44
C HIS A 44 -8.42 4.32 -1.74
N ILE A 45 -7.47 4.72 -0.89
CA ILE A 45 -6.05 4.32 -1.04
C ILE A 45 -5.93 2.79 -0.88
N ALA A 46 -6.49 2.22 0.20
CA ALA A 46 -6.48 0.78 0.43
C ALA A 46 -7.10 0.00 -0.75
N GLY A 47 -8.23 0.47 -1.29
CA GLY A 47 -8.87 -0.13 -2.45
C GLY A 47 -8.02 -0.03 -3.72
N SER A 48 -7.37 1.12 -3.95
CA SER A 48 -6.46 1.32 -5.09
C SER A 48 -5.23 0.43 -4.99
N ILE A 49 -4.64 0.26 -3.80
CA ILE A 49 -3.51 -0.64 -3.55
C ILE A 49 -3.94 -2.09 -3.82
N THR A 50 -5.05 -2.52 -3.22
CA THR A 50 -5.59 -3.89 -3.39
C THR A 50 -5.87 -4.21 -4.86
N LYS A 51 -6.44 -3.26 -5.62
CA LYS A 51 -6.70 -3.43 -7.06
C LYS A 51 -5.41 -3.53 -7.86
N THR A 52 -4.38 -2.76 -7.50
CA THR A 52 -3.07 -2.80 -8.15
C THR A 52 -2.36 -4.13 -7.85
N LEU A 53 -2.40 -4.59 -6.60
CA LEU A 53 -1.82 -5.88 -6.20
C LEU A 53 -2.55 -7.07 -6.80
N LYS A 54 -3.89 -7.04 -6.89
CA LYS A 54 -4.64 -8.11 -7.59
C LYS A 54 -4.33 -8.16 -9.08
N ALA A 55 -4.10 -7.00 -9.72
CA ALA A 55 -3.64 -6.96 -11.10
C ALA A 55 -2.19 -7.46 -11.24
N ALA A 56 -1.34 -7.12 -10.28
CA ALA A 56 0.06 -7.55 -10.24
C ALA A 56 0.25 -8.99 -9.75
N ALA A 57 -0.68 -9.61 -9.03
CA ALA A 57 -0.55 -10.99 -8.54
C ALA A 57 -0.57 -12.03 -9.67
N GLY A 58 -0.91 -11.64 -10.90
CA GLY A 58 -0.61 -12.43 -12.10
C GLY A 58 0.88 -12.43 -12.48
N GLU A 59 1.69 -11.54 -11.89
CA GLU A 59 3.10 -11.29 -12.16
C GLU A 59 3.86 -11.01 -10.84
N LYS A 60 4.44 -12.08 -10.25
CA LYS A 60 5.57 -12.06 -9.30
C LYS A 60 5.32 -11.79 -7.80
N GLU A 61 5.35 -12.90 -7.06
CA GLU A 61 6.25 -13.15 -5.91
C GLU A 61 7.58 -12.39 -6.01
N VAL A 62 8.13 -11.90 -4.89
CA VAL A 62 9.25 -10.95 -4.67
C VAL A 62 8.72 -9.55 -4.36
N ILE A 63 8.81 -9.05 -3.12
CA ILE A 63 10.05 -8.72 -2.41
C ILE A 63 9.70 -8.49 -0.94
N ALA A 64 10.51 -9.07 -0.04
CA ALA A 64 10.50 -8.80 1.39
C ALA A 64 11.86 -8.88 2.09
N PRO A 65 12.04 -8.20 3.23
CA PRO A 65 11.87 -6.77 3.49
C PRO A 65 13.17 -6.19 4.07
N GLU A 66 13.76 -5.15 3.48
CA GLU A 66 14.84 -4.43 4.17
C GLU A 66 14.23 -3.28 4.97
N ALA A 67 13.89 -3.60 6.22
CA ALA A 67 13.72 -2.60 7.26
C ALA A 67 14.95 -1.68 7.27
N GLN A 68 14.70 -0.37 7.36
CA GLN A 68 15.71 0.66 7.51
C GLN A 68 16.80 0.23 8.49
N VAL A 69 17.98 -0.08 7.94
CA VAL A 69 19.25 0.06 8.63
C VAL A 69 19.72 1.48 8.39
N VAL A 70 20.51 2.01 9.34
CA VAL A 70 21.27 3.28 9.32
C VAL A 70 20.53 4.43 10.00
N GLN A 71 21.01 5.05 11.09
CA GLN A 71 22.17 4.86 11.96
C GLN A 71 21.88 5.62 13.27
#